data_AF-A0A921I1U8-F1
#
_entry.id   AF-A0A921I1U8-F1
#
_cell.length_a   1.000
_cell.length_b   1.000
_cell.length_c   1.000
_cell.angle_alpha   90.00
_cell.angle_beta   90.00
_cell.angle_gamma   90.00
#
_symmetry.space_group_name_H-M   'P 1'
#
loop_
_entity.id
_entity.type
_entity.pdbx_description
1 polymer ?
#
loop_
_entity_poly.entity_id
_entity_poly.type
_entity_poly.pdbx_seq_one_letter_code
_entity_poly.pdbx_strand_id
1 'polypeptide(L)' 'MSTAAEKFGSMVFDESVMKERLPKETFKQLQRTMKDGRSLDINIANVVANAMKDWAIEKGVTHYTHWFQPMTGITA' A
#
# COMPACT_ATOMS: atom_id res chain seq x y z
N MET A 1 13.24 10.56 22.75
CA MET A 1 12.40 9.34 22.64
C MET A 1 11.27 9.67 21.67
N SER A 2 10.98 8.80 20.70
CA SER A 2 9.82 8.99 19.82
C SER A 2 8.53 8.67 20.57
N THR A 3 7.54 9.55 20.43
CA THR A 3 6.21 9.46 21.02
C THR A 3 5.38 8.35 20.36
N ALA A 4 4.31 7.93 21.02
CA ALA A 4 3.37 6.95 20.45
C ALA A 4 2.75 7.47 19.14
N ALA A 5 2.46 8.77 19.06
CA ALA A 5 1.91 9.41 17.87
C ALA A 5 2.87 9.34 16.67
N GLU A 6 4.17 9.52 16.90
CA GLU A 6 5.18 9.43 15.83
C GLU A 6 5.41 8.00 15.31
N LYS A 7 5.15 6.97 16.14
CA LYS A 7 5.35 5.56 15.74
C LYS A 7 4.12 4.96 15.07
N PHE A 8 2.92 5.37 15.48
CA PHE A 8 1.68 4.85 14.94
C PHE A 8 1.60 5.08 13.42
N GLY A 9 1.25 4.05 12.64
CA GLY A 9 1.13 4.15 11.17
C GLY A 9 2.44 4.35 10.40
N SER A 10 3.58 4.54 11.06
CA SER A 10 4.87 4.87 10.42
C SER A 10 5.41 3.81 9.45
N MET A 11 4.91 2.58 9.54
CA MET A 11 5.26 1.44 8.68
C MET A 11 4.06 0.95 7.86
N VAL A 12 3.11 1.84 7.56
CA VAL A 12 1.94 1.55 6.73
C VAL A 12 1.97 2.43 5.48
N PHE A 13 1.77 1.84 4.31
CA PHE A 13 1.61 2.57 3.05
C PHE A 13 0.16 3.06 2.94
N ASP A 14 -0.18 4.08 3.74
CA ASP A 14 -1.53 4.60 3.89
C ASP A 14 -1.92 5.63 2.81
N GLU A 15 -3.10 6.24 2.92
CA GLU A 15 -3.59 7.24 1.98
C GLU A 15 -2.69 8.48 1.90
N SER A 16 -2.11 8.91 3.02
CA SER A 16 -1.22 10.06 3.07
C SER A 16 0.04 9.79 2.26
N VAL A 17 0.67 8.63 2.51
CA VAL A 17 1.86 8.18 1.77
C VAL A 17 1.53 7.98 0.29
N MET A 18 0.39 7.34 -0.02
CA MET A 18 -0.07 7.16 -1.39
C MET A 18 -0.24 8.48 -2.13
N LYS A 19 -0.80 9.50 -1.48
CA LYS A 19 -1.03 10.83 -2.07
C LYS A 19 0.26 11.59 -2.33
N GLU A 20 1.29 11.38 -1.51
CA GLU A 20 2.62 11.98 -1.69
C GLU A 20 3.42 11.29 -2.80
N ARG A 21 3.29 9.97 -2.94
CA ARG A 21 4.15 9.15 -3.80
C ARG A 21 3.54 8.86 -5.17
N LEU A 22 2.21 8.80 -5.29
CA LEU A 22 1.56 8.42 -6.54
C LEU A 22 1.24 9.65 -7.41
N PRO A 23 1.27 9.51 -8.74
CA PRO A 23 0.72 10.51 -9.63
C PRO A 23 -0.75 10.81 -9.29
N LYS A 24 -1.14 12.09 -9.38
CA LYS A 24 -2.48 12.57 -9.02
C LYS A 24 -3.60 11.75 -9.68
N GLU A 25 -3.43 11.40 -10.95
CA GLU A 25 -4.43 10.62 -11.69
C GLU A 25 -4.45 9.14 -11.25
N THR A 26 -3.30 8.52 -11.00
CA THR A 26 -3.21 7.15 -10.45
C THR A 26 -3.89 7.07 -9.07
N PHE A 27 -3.61 8.03 -8.18
CA PHE A 27 -4.23 8.09 -6.85
C PHE A 27 -5.75 8.20 -6.94
N LYS A 28 -6.27 9.11 -7.78
CA LYS A 28 -7.71 9.27 -7.98
C LYS A 28 -8.37 8.01 -8.56
N GLN A 29 -7.73 7.37 -9.54
CA GLN A 29 -8.29 6.18 -10.16
C GLN A 29 -8.30 5.01 -9.16
N LEU A 30 -7.23 4.83 -8.37
CA LEU A 30 -7.18 3.84 -7.29
C LEU A 30 -8.32 4.06 -6.27
N GLN A 31 -8.50 5.29 -5.81
CA GLN A 31 -9.58 5.66 -4.88
C GLN A 31 -10.97 5.36 -5.45
N ARG A 32 -11.19 5.66 -6.74
CA ARG A 32 -12.45 5.31 -7.43
C ARG A 32 -12.66 3.81 -7.52
N THR A 33 -11.63 3.04 -7.86
CA THR A 33 -11.69 1.57 -7.92
C THR A 33 -12.10 0.99 -6.57
N MET A 34 -11.50 1.47 -5.48
CA MET A 34 -11.81 1.03 -4.11
C MET A 34 -13.24 1.41 -3.70
N LYS A 35 -13.69 2.64 -3.99
CA LYS A 35 -15.01 3.13 -3.62
C LYS A 35 -16.14 2.44 -4.41
N ASP A 36 -15.92 2.21 -5.69
CA ASP A 36 -16.95 1.71 -6.60
C ASP A 36 -16.95 0.18 -6.72
N GLY A 37 -16.03 -0.52 -6.03
CA GLY A 37 -15.90 -1.98 -6.09
C GLY A 37 -15.54 -2.51 -7.49
N ARG A 38 -14.80 -1.71 -8.27
CA ARG A 38 -14.43 -2.06 -9.65
C ARG A 38 -13.16 -2.90 -9.68
N SER A 39 -12.92 -3.59 -10.80
CA SER A 39 -11.63 -4.25 -11.03
C SER A 39 -10.52 -3.21 -11.12
N LEU A 40 -9.37 -3.51 -10.51
CA LEU A 40 -8.18 -2.69 -10.60
C LEU A 40 -7.55 -2.82 -11.99
N ASP A 41 -7.32 -1.70 -12.66
CA ASP A 41 -6.59 -1.66 -13.93
C ASP A 41 -5.13 -2.04 -13.69
N ILE A 42 -4.61 -2.95 -14.52
CA ILE A 42 -3.26 -3.49 -14.37
C ILE A 42 -2.17 -2.42 -14.49
N ASN A 43 -2.39 -1.38 -15.30
CA ASN A 43 -1.44 -0.29 -15.46
C ASN A 43 -1.37 0.55 -14.17
N ILE A 44 -2.52 0.83 -13.55
CA ILE A 44 -2.59 1.48 -12.25
C ILE A 44 -1.89 0.61 -11.20
N ALA A 45 -2.19 -0.69 -11.18
CA ALA A 45 -1.60 -1.65 -10.24
C ALA A 45 -0.06 -1.65 -10.33
N ASN A 46 0.50 -1.64 -11.55
CA ASN A 46 1.95 -1.61 -11.77
C ASN A 46 2.60 -0.31 -11.24
N VAL A 47 1.93 0.84 -11.39
CA VAL A 47 2.43 2.11 -10.84
C VAL A 47 2.41 2.07 -9.31
N VAL A 48 1.30 1.60 -8.73
CA VAL A 48 1.15 1.48 -7.27
C VAL A 48 2.18 0.50 -6.69
N ALA A 49 2.37 -0.66 -7.33
CA ALA A 49 3.34 -1.66 -6.89
C ALA A 49 4.77 -1.13 -6.90
N ASN A 50 5.17 -0.38 -7.92
CA ASN A 50 6.49 0.24 -7.95
C ASN A 50 6.67 1.28 -6.84
N ALA A 51 5.71 2.18 -6.66
CA ALA A 51 5.77 3.18 -5.60
C ALA A 51 5.81 2.54 -4.19
N MET A 52 5.02 1.49 -3.97
CA MET A 52 5.00 0.73 -2.72
C MET A 52 6.33 0.02 -2.47
N LYS A 53 6.92 -0.60 -3.50
CA LYS A 53 8.23 -1.25 -3.44
C LYS A 53 9.31 -0.25 -3.07
N ASP A 54 9.37 0.90 -3.75
CA ASP A 54 10.40 1.92 -3.51
C ASP A 54 10.28 2.48 -2.08
N TRP A 55 9.06 2.75 -1.62
CA TRP A 55 8.79 3.14 -0.23
C TRP A 55 9.21 2.08 0.80
N ALA A 56 8.99 0.80 0.50
CA ALA A 56 9.37 -0.29 1.40
C ALA A 56 10.90 -0.47 1.44
N ILE A 57 11.58 -0.33 0.31
CA ILE A 57 13.04 -0.38 0.21
C ILE A 57 13.69 0.75 1.03
N GLU A 58 13.14 1.97 0.99
CA GLU A 58 13.59 3.09 1.83
C GLU A 58 13.50 2.79 3.33
N LYS A 59 12.61 1.86 3.71
CA LYS A 59 12.42 1.37 5.08
C LYS A 59 13.22 0.10 5.39
N GLY A 60 14.07 -0.36 4.46
CA GLY A 60 14.93 -1.53 4.63
C GLY A 60 14.24 -2.88 4.39
N VAL A 61 13.05 -2.89 3.79
CA VAL A 61 12.33 -4.13 3.45
C VAL A 61 13.02 -4.82 2.27
N THR A 62 13.18 -6.14 2.37
CA THR A 62 13.87 -6.97 1.36
C THR A 62 12.96 -8.01 0.70
N HIS A 63 11.79 -8.28 1.27
CA HIS A 63 10.87 -9.32 0.82
C HIS A 63 9.43 -8.77 0.84
N TYR A 64 8.58 -9.33 0.00
CA TYR A 64 7.14 -9.13 0.08
C TYR A 64 6.45 -10.49 0.28
N THR A 65 5.25 -10.46 0.83
CA THR A 65 4.38 -11.62 0.92
C THR A 65 2.94 -11.21 0.69
N HIS A 66 2.13 -12.14 0.18
CA HIS A 66 0.68 -11.98 0.20
C HIS A 66 0.19 -12.37 1.59
N TRP A 67 -0.12 -11.37 2.42
CA TRP A 67 -0.69 -11.62 3.73
C TRP A 67 -2.20 -11.81 3.62
N PHE A 68 -2.68 -13.00 4.01
CA PHE A 68 -4.10 -13.34 4.05
C PHE A 68 -4.35 -14.39 5.13
N GLN A 69 -5.59 -14.43 5.65
CA GLN A 69 -6.04 -15.48 6.57
C GLN A 69 -6.78 -16.56 5.77
N PRO A 70 -6.19 -17.74 5.54
CA PRO A 70 -6.89 -18.81 4.84
C PRO A 70 -7.97 -19.44 5.72
N MET A 71 -8.99 -20.02 5.08
CA MET A 71 -10.09 -20.72 5.76
C MET A 71 -9.69 -22.08 6.34
N THR A 72 -8.40 -22.39 6.39
CA THR A 72 -7.83 -23.63 6.92
C THR A 72 -7.57 -23.58 8.44
N GLY A 73 -7.88 -22.46 9.09
CA GLY A 73 -7.72 -22.29 10.55
C GLY A 73 -6.31 -21.97 11.03
N ILE A 74 -5.37 -21.74 10.11
CA ILE A 74 -3.95 -21.41 10.37
C ILE A 74 -3.58 -20.20 9.51
N THR A 75 -2.73 -19.29 9.96
CA THR A 75 -2.28 -18.15 9.14
C THR A 75 -1.18 -18.57 8.15
N ALA A 76 -1.19 -18.00 6.95
CA ALA A 76 -0.13 -18.19 5.95
C ALA A 76 1.09 -17.28 6.21
#